data_AF-A0A1X1TQ35-F1
#
_entry.id   AF-A0A1X1TQ35-F1
#
_cell.length_a   1.000
_cell.length_b   1.000
_cell.length_c   1.000
_cell.angle_alpha   90.00
_cell.angle_beta   90.00
_cell.angle_gamma   90.00
#
_symmetry.space_group_name_H-M   'P 1'
#
loop_
_entity.id
_entity.type
_entity.pdbx_description
1 polymer ?
#
loop_
_entity_poly.entity_id
_entity_poly.type
_entity_poly.pdbx_seq_one_letter_code
_entity_poly.pdbx_strand_id
1 'polypeptide(L)'
;MLVLDRGMRKTGGPGIIPFELAGNRERTQQILDVWGPEGRRWARWSLWLDFGYMLTYGTTALLLIERARRRRGHPIALRLLPIAAVAGDAVEGVALLRVLDGVDLDANARRARGAASVKFALLAIGLGYTITGAVHRRS
;
A
#
# COMPACT_ATOMS: atom_id res chain seq x y z
N MET A 1 11.15 1.70 4.29
CA MET A 1 10.93 0.78 3.14
C MET A 1 12.19 0.52 2.30
N LEU A 2 12.98 1.52 1.91
CA LEU A 2 14.19 1.34 1.06
C LEU A 2 15.26 0.36 1.56
N VAL A 3 15.36 0.12 2.87
CA VAL A 3 16.32 -0.85 3.45
C VAL A 3 15.81 -2.29 3.29
N LEU A 4 14.50 -2.50 3.42
CA LEU A 4 13.87 -3.81 3.27
C LEU A 4 13.77 -4.20 1.79
N ASP A 5 13.47 -3.22 0.91
CA ASP A 5 13.54 -3.40 -0.54
C ASP A 5 14.95 -3.77 -1.00
N ARG A 6 15.98 -3.18 -0.39
CA ARG A 6 17.37 -3.60 -0.59
C ARG A 6 17.64 -5.02 -0.07
N GLY A 7 17.01 -5.44 1.02
CA GLY A 7 17.09 -6.82 1.52
C GLY A 7 16.51 -7.84 0.52
N MET A 8 15.36 -7.53 -0.08
CA MET A 8 14.73 -8.35 -1.13
C MET A 8 15.54 -8.36 -2.44
N ARG A 9 16.10 -7.21 -2.85
CA ARG A 9 16.97 -7.15 -4.03
C ARG A 9 18.30 -7.88 -3.86
N LYS A 10 18.83 -7.93 -2.63
CA LYS A 10 20.05 -8.67 -2.31
C LYS A 10 19.92 -10.18 -2.49
N THR A 11 18.71 -10.73 -2.45
CA THR A 11 18.48 -12.15 -2.75
C THR A 11 18.37 -12.44 -4.26
N GLY A 12 18.56 -11.43 -5.11
CA GLY A 12 18.51 -11.56 -6.57
C GLY A 12 17.11 -11.38 -7.17
N GLY A 13 16.10 -11.19 -6.33
CA GLY A 13 14.71 -10.97 -6.77
C GLY A 13 14.32 -9.49 -6.88
N PRO A 14 13.17 -9.20 -7.50
CA PRO A 14 12.63 -7.85 -7.54
C PRO A 14 12.24 -7.32 -6.15
N GLY A 15 11.93 -6.03 -6.04
CA GLY A 15 11.44 -5.42 -4.81
C GLY A 15 9.99 -5.78 -4.45
N ILE A 16 9.43 -5.20 -3.38
CA ILE A 16 8.03 -5.44 -2.96
C ILE A 16 7.02 -4.97 -4.02
N ILE A 17 7.32 -3.90 -4.74
CA ILE A 17 6.40 -3.28 -5.72
C ILE A 17 6.14 -4.20 -6.93
N PRO A 18 7.15 -4.80 -7.60
CA PRO A 18 6.90 -5.78 -8.66
C PRO A 18 6.12 -7.02 -8.19
N PHE A 19 6.22 -7.39 -6.92
CA PHE A 19 5.46 -8.49 -6.33
C PHE A 19 3.98 -8.12 -6.16
N GLU A 20 3.68 -6.92 -5.66
CA GLU A 20 2.31 -6.37 -5.60
C GLU A 20 1.67 -6.24 -6.98
N LEU A 21 2.49 -5.90 -8.00
CA LEU A 21 2.05 -5.74 -9.39
C LEU A 21 2.00 -7.06 -10.19
N ALA A 22 2.52 -8.16 -9.66
CA ALA A 22 2.56 -9.45 -10.35
C ALA A 22 1.15 -9.90 -10.76
N GLY A 23 0.22 -9.87 -9.79
CA GLY A 23 -1.21 -10.05 -9.99
C GLY A 23 -1.67 -11.33 -10.71
N ASN A 24 -0.77 -12.28 -10.92
CA ASN A 24 -1.03 -13.61 -11.49
C ASN A 24 -0.14 -14.63 -10.78
N ARG A 25 -0.63 -15.87 -10.67
CA ARG A 25 0.05 -16.95 -9.94
C ARG A 25 1.43 -17.25 -10.52
N GLU A 26 1.61 -17.32 -11.84
CA GLU A 26 2.93 -17.67 -12.41
C GLU A 26 4.02 -16.65 -12.04
N ARG A 27 3.77 -15.35 -12.18
CA ARG A 27 4.77 -14.33 -11.80
C ARG A 27 4.99 -14.28 -10.30
N THR A 28 3.92 -14.40 -9.52
CA THR A 28 4.04 -14.43 -8.07
C THR A 28 4.90 -15.61 -7.61
N GLN A 29 4.69 -16.80 -8.16
CA GLN A 29 5.50 -17.98 -7.85
C GLN A 29 6.96 -17.80 -8.27
N GLN A 30 7.21 -17.29 -9.48
CA GLN A 30 8.57 -16.99 -9.94
C GLN A 30 9.30 -16.03 -8.99
N ILE A 31 8.62 -14.97 -8.51
CA ILE A 31 9.22 -14.03 -7.56
C ILE A 31 9.48 -14.71 -6.20
N LEU A 32 8.53 -15.51 -5.71
CA LEU A 32 8.68 -16.25 -4.45
C LEU A 32 9.80 -17.28 -4.49
N ASP A 33 10.04 -17.89 -5.65
CA ASP A 33 11.11 -18.86 -5.87
C ASP A 33 12.47 -18.17 -5.92
N VAL A 34 12.57 -17.04 -6.63
CA VAL A 34 13.80 -16.22 -6.67
C VAL A 34 14.13 -15.62 -5.30
N TRP A 35 13.13 -15.17 -4.55
CA TRP A 35 13.35 -14.61 -3.21
C TRP A 35 13.83 -15.63 -2.18
N GLY A 36 13.47 -16.89 -2.36
CA GLY A 36 13.75 -17.94 -1.38
C GLY A 36 13.26 -17.61 0.04
N PRO A 37 13.75 -18.32 1.06
CA PRO A 37 13.32 -18.15 2.45
C PRO A 37 13.66 -16.76 3.02
N GLU A 38 14.82 -16.21 2.66
CA GLU A 38 15.27 -14.91 3.17
C GLU A 38 14.49 -13.74 2.59
N GLY A 39 14.27 -13.71 1.27
CA GLY A 39 13.50 -12.63 0.63
C GLY A 39 12.06 -12.59 1.11
N ARG A 40 11.44 -13.77 1.34
CA ARG A 40 10.10 -13.88 1.95
C ARG A 40 10.07 -13.32 3.38
N ARG A 41 11.12 -13.53 4.18
CA ARG A 41 11.22 -12.97 5.54
C ARG A 41 11.32 -11.44 5.51
N TRP A 42 12.10 -10.88 4.59
CA TRP A 42 12.18 -9.44 4.38
C TRP A 42 10.86 -8.84 3.90
N ALA A 43 10.16 -9.49 2.98
CA ALA A 43 8.83 -9.08 2.51
C ALA A 43 7.81 -9.07 3.68
N ARG A 44 7.80 -10.11 4.51
CA ARG A 44 6.94 -10.18 5.69
C ARG A 44 7.23 -9.06 6.70
N TRP A 45 8.50 -8.76 6.96
CA TRP A 45 8.89 -7.63 7.81
C TRP A 45 8.45 -6.28 7.23
N SER A 46 8.52 -6.12 5.90
CA SER A 46 8.03 -4.92 5.22
C SER A 46 6.54 -4.74 5.39
N LEU A 47 5.75 -5.82 5.24
CA LEU A 47 4.30 -5.78 5.45
C LEU A 47 3.93 -5.44 6.89
N TRP A 48 4.62 -6.03 7.88
CA TRP A 48 4.39 -5.69 9.29
C TRP A 48 4.70 -4.23 9.61
N LEU A 49 5.78 -3.69 9.02
CA LEU A 49 6.11 -2.28 9.14
C LEU A 49 5.05 -1.39 8.49
N ASP A 50 4.48 -1.82 7.37
CA ASP A 50 3.35 -1.12 6.73
C ASP A 50 2.10 -1.10 7.60
N PHE A 51 1.76 -2.20 8.26
CA PHE A 51 0.67 -2.20 9.25
C PHE A 51 0.93 -1.21 10.41
N GLY A 52 2.17 -1.13 10.89
CA GLY A 52 2.55 -0.12 11.90
C GLY A 52 2.46 1.32 11.37
N TYR A 53 2.84 1.52 10.10
CA TYR A 53 2.74 2.82 9.45
C TYR A 53 1.27 3.23 9.23
N MET A 54 0.40 2.27 8.89
CA MET A 54 -1.06 2.45 8.77
C MET A 54 -1.71 3.04 10.02
N LEU A 55 -1.37 2.51 11.19
CA LEU A 55 -1.91 3.04 12.45
C LEU A 55 -1.51 4.49 12.65
N THR A 56 -0.28 4.84 12.30
CA THR A 56 0.28 6.17 12.51
C THR A 56 -0.35 7.18 11.55
N TYR A 57 -0.33 6.91 10.24
CA TYR A 57 -0.91 7.84 9.26
C TYR A 57 -2.43 7.88 9.37
N GLY A 58 -3.08 6.74 9.67
CA GLY A 58 -4.54 6.64 9.82
C GLY A 58 -5.07 7.47 10.98
N THR A 59 -4.40 7.39 12.13
CA THR A 59 -4.71 8.22 13.31
C THR A 59 -4.48 9.69 13.00
N THR A 60 -3.37 10.03 12.35
CA THR A 60 -3.06 11.42 11.96
C THR A 60 -4.11 11.98 11.01
N ALA A 61 -4.50 11.22 9.98
CA ALA A 61 -5.54 11.61 9.03
C ALA A 61 -6.90 11.81 9.71
N LEU A 62 -7.26 10.93 10.64
CA LEU A 62 -8.49 11.07 11.44
C LEU A 62 -8.47 12.35 12.28
N LEU A 63 -7.37 12.66 12.95
CA LEU A 63 -7.24 13.88 13.76
C LEU A 63 -7.30 15.16 12.90
N LEU A 64 -6.69 15.15 11.71
CA LEU A 64 -6.74 16.29 10.78
C LEU A 64 -8.17 16.51 10.26
N ILE A 65 -8.85 15.43 9.85
CA ILE A 65 -10.24 15.49 9.39
C ILE A 65 -11.17 15.93 10.52
N GLU A 66 -10.97 15.43 11.74
CA GLU A 66 -11.70 15.86 12.93
C GLU A 66 -11.56 17.36 13.18
N ARG A 67 -10.34 17.87 13.12
CA ARG A 67 -10.03 19.30 13.33
C ARG A 67 -10.65 20.16 12.23
N ALA A 68 -10.52 19.75 10.97
CA ALA A 68 -11.09 20.48 9.83
C ALA A 68 -12.62 20.48 9.87
N ARG A 69 -13.23 19.33 10.17
CA ARG A 69 -14.68 19.19 10.29
C ARG A 69 -15.24 20.10 11.37
N ARG A 70 -14.65 20.09 12.58
CA ARG A 70 -15.08 20.95 13.70
C ARG A 70 -15.03 22.43 13.35
N ARG A 71 -14.00 22.87 12.62
CA ARG A 71 -13.87 24.27 12.20
C ARG A 71 -14.89 24.71 11.15
N ARG A 72 -15.37 23.79 10.31
CA ARG A 72 -16.29 24.09 9.20
C ARG A 72 -17.75 23.67 9.45
N GLY A 73 -18.05 23.07 10.61
CA GLY A 73 -19.40 22.58 10.92
C GLY A 73 -19.85 21.39 10.06
N HIS A 74 -18.90 20.65 9.47
CA HIS A 74 -19.21 19.56 8.54
C HIS A 74 -19.73 18.29 9.24
N PRO A 75 -20.33 17.34 8.50
CA PRO A 75 -20.92 16.12 9.07
C PRO A 75 -19.88 15.17 9.68
N ILE A 76 -20.28 14.46 10.75
CA ILE A 76 -19.45 13.47 11.44
C ILE A 76 -19.04 12.30 10.53
N ALA A 77 -19.83 12.03 9.48
CA ALA A 77 -19.57 11.00 8.47
C ALA A 77 -18.20 11.15 7.78
N LEU A 78 -17.60 12.36 7.76
CA LEU A 78 -16.25 12.54 7.21
C LEU A 78 -15.18 11.73 7.95
N ARG A 79 -15.41 11.32 9.21
CA ARG A 79 -14.52 10.39 9.93
C ARG A 79 -14.43 9.02 9.27
N LEU A 80 -15.44 8.63 8.49
CA LEU A 80 -15.46 7.33 7.82
C LEU A 80 -14.43 7.25 6.69
N LEU A 81 -14.01 8.38 6.12
CA LEU A 81 -13.02 8.41 5.03
C LEU A 81 -11.66 7.81 5.43
N PRO A 82 -10.97 8.29 6.48
CA PRO A 82 -9.69 7.72 6.90
C PRO A 82 -9.86 6.30 7.47
N ILE A 83 -11.00 6.00 8.10
CA ILE A 83 -11.30 4.66 8.61
C ILE A 83 -11.44 3.66 7.46
N ALA A 84 -12.20 4.00 6.41
CA ALA A 84 -12.37 3.16 5.24
C ALA A 84 -11.07 2.99 4.47
N ALA A 85 -10.25 4.05 4.37
CA ALA A 85 -8.92 3.97 3.76
C ALA A 85 -8.03 2.96 4.49
N VAL A 86 -7.88 3.09 5.81
CA VAL A 86 -7.08 2.15 6.63
C VAL A 86 -7.63 0.73 6.57
N ALA A 87 -8.95 0.56 6.55
CA ALA A 87 -9.57 -0.76 6.43
C ALA A 87 -9.25 -1.42 5.08
N GLY A 88 -9.29 -0.67 3.98
CA GLY A 88 -8.92 -1.16 2.65
C GLY A 88 -7.45 -1.56 2.58
N ASP A 89 -6.58 -0.69 3.09
CA ASP A 89 -5.13 -0.91 3.16
C ASP A 89 -4.82 -2.17 4.02
N ALA A 90 -5.53 -2.37 5.14
CA ALA A 90 -5.38 -3.57 5.97
C ALA A 90 -5.82 -4.86 5.25
N VAL A 91 -6.92 -4.82 4.49
CA VAL A 91 -7.38 -5.96 3.67
C VAL A 91 -6.35 -6.32 2.60
N GLU A 92 -5.76 -5.31 1.94
CA GLU A 92 -4.67 -5.49 0.99
C GLU A 92 -3.45 -6.16 1.65
N GLY A 93 -3.00 -5.65 2.80
CA GLY A 93 -1.86 -6.22 3.54
C GLY A 93 -2.09 -7.67 3.97
N VAL A 94 -3.31 -8.02 4.40
CA VAL A 94 -3.68 -9.41 4.75
C VAL A 94 -3.69 -10.30 3.51
N ALA A 95 -4.19 -9.81 2.37
CA ALA A 95 -4.15 -10.56 1.13
C ALA A 95 -2.71 -10.86 0.69
N LEU A 96 -1.80 -9.89 0.78
CA LEU A 96 -0.37 -10.06 0.48
C LEU A 96 0.32 -11.05 1.42
N LEU A 97 0.00 -11.03 2.72
CA LEU A 97 0.50 -12.03 3.67
C LEU A 97 0.05 -13.45 3.29
N ARG A 98 -1.21 -13.62 2.87
CA ARG A 98 -1.71 -14.93 2.40
C ARG A 98 -1.02 -15.39 1.12
N VAL A 99 -0.68 -14.47 0.21
CA VAL A 99 0.13 -14.78 -0.98
C VAL A 99 1.53 -15.29 -0.56
N LEU A 100 2.17 -14.63 0.41
CA LEU A 100 3.48 -15.05 0.94
C LEU A 100 3.43 -16.44 1.57
N ASP A 101 2.31 -16.80 2.20
CA ASP A 101 2.08 -18.11 2.80
C ASP A 101 1.67 -19.18 1.76
N GLY A 102 1.55 -18.81 0.47
CA GLY A 102 1.19 -19.71 -0.62
C GLY A 102 -0.30 -20.06 -0.70
N VAL A 103 -1.15 -19.37 0.05
CA VAL A 103 -2.59 -19.64 0.15
C VAL A 103 -3.36 -18.85 -0.90
N ASP A 104 -4.14 -19.54 -1.75
CA ASP A 104 -5.03 -18.96 -2.75
C ASP A 104 -4.38 -17.85 -3.62
N LEU A 105 -3.18 -18.17 -4.12
CA LEU A 105 -2.31 -17.29 -4.93
C LEU A 105 -3.08 -16.45 -5.97
N ASP A 106 -3.97 -17.05 -6.76
CA ASP A 106 -4.71 -16.34 -7.81
C ASP A 106 -5.73 -15.31 -7.27
N ALA A 107 -6.43 -15.63 -6.19
CA ALA A 107 -7.44 -14.74 -5.63
C ALA A 107 -6.81 -13.57 -4.89
N ASN A 108 -5.74 -13.83 -4.13
CA ASN A 108 -5.07 -12.81 -3.33
C ASN A 108 -4.14 -11.93 -4.19
N ALA A 109 -3.51 -12.47 -5.24
CA ALA A 109 -2.72 -11.67 -6.19
C ALA A 109 -3.62 -10.68 -6.98
N ARG A 110 -4.83 -11.09 -7.39
CA ARG A 110 -5.79 -10.18 -8.05
C ARG A 110 -6.23 -9.03 -7.14
N ARG A 111 -6.48 -9.32 -5.86
CA ARG A 111 -6.84 -8.30 -4.86
C ARG A 111 -5.69 -7.32 -4.62
N ALA A 112 -4.47 -7.83 -4.44
CA ALA A 112 -3.27 -7.01 -4.27
C ALA A 112 -3.03 -6.09 -5.48
N ARG A 113 -3.15 -6.63 -6.71
CA ARG A 113 -2.99 -5.83 -7.93
C ARG A 113 -4.05 -4.74 -8.06
N GLY A 114 -5.30 -5.04 -7.70
CA GLY A 114 -6.39 -4.06 -7.71
C GLY A 114 -6.10 -2.88 -6.78
N ALA A 115 -5.69 -3.17 -5.55
CA ALA A 115 -5.37 -2.16 -4.55
C ALA A 115 -4.12 -1.34 -4.92
N ALA A 116 -3.04 -1.98 -5.36
CA ALA A 116 -1.84 -1.29 -5.87
C ALA A 116 -2.16 -0.36 -7.06
N SER A 117 -3.00 -0.81 -7.99
CA SER A 117 -3.39 0.00 -9.17
C SER A 117 -4.19 1.24 -8.75
N VAL A 118 -5.10 1.10 -7.78
CA VAL A 118 -5.84 2.23 -7.20
C VAL A 118 -4.90 3.19 -6.47
N LYS A 119 -3.93 2.66 -5.71
CA LYS A 119 -2.93 3.44 -4.97
C LYS A 119 -2.05 4.28 -5.90
N PHE A 120 -1.55 3.68 -6.98
CA PHE A 120 -0.76 4.39 -8.01
C PHE A 120 -1.60 5.40 -8.79
N ALA A 121 -2.85 5.08 -9.13
CA ALA A 121 -3.75 6.03 -9.78
C ALA A 121 -4.02 7.26 -8.89
N LEU A 122 -4.27 7.05 -7.59
CA LEU A 122 -4.47 8.13 -6.62
C LEU A 122 -3.21 8.98 -6.44
N LEU A 123 -2.03 8.35 -6.38
CA LEU A 123 -0.75 9.07 -6.31
C LEU A 123 -0.49 9.89 -7.58
N ALA A 124 -0.77 9.34 -8.77
CA ALA A 124 -0.62 10.05 -10.04
C ALA A 124 -1.57 11.26 -10.13
N ILE A 125 -2.82 11.10 -9.70
CA ILE A 125 -3.80 12.20 -9.64
C ILE A 125 -3.35 13.26 -8.64
N GLY A 126 -2.87 12.86 -7.45
CA GLY A 126 -2.36 13.80 -6.45
C GLY A 126 -1.12 14.57 -6.93
N LEU A 127 -0.24 13.92 -7.66
CA LEU A 127 0.92 14.57 -8.28
C LEU A 127 0.49 15.54 -9.37
N GLY A 128 -0.43 15.14 -10.25
CA GLY A 128 -1.02 16.01 -11.27
C GLY A 128 -1.63 17.27 -10.67
N TYR A 129 -2.42 17.11 -9.59
CA TYR A 129 -3.07 18.23 -8.90
C TYR A 129 -2.05 19.21 -8.28
N THR A 130 -0.98 18.70 -7.65
CA THR A 130 0.05 19.57 -7.06
C THR A 130 0.84 20.34 -8.12
N ILE A 131 1.11 19.73 -9.28
CA ILE A 131 1.77 20.39 -10.40
C ILE A 131 0.85 21.46 -11.01
N THR A 132 -0.41 21.15 -11.28
CA THR A 132 -1.37 22.13 -11.82
C THR A 132 -1.64 23.28 -10.84
N GLY A 133 -1.70 22.98 -9.54
CA GLY A 133 -1.86 23.99 -8.49
C GLY A 133 -0.61 24.87 -8.28
N ALA A 134 0.59 24.32 -8.47
CA ALA A 134 1.83 25.10 -8.41
C ALA A 134 2.01 26.02 -9.63
N VAL A 135 1.53 25.59 -10.80
CA VAL A 135 1.51 26.42 -12.03
C VAL A 135 0.48 27.55 -11.91
N HIS A 136 -0.72 27.28 -11.37
CA HIS A 136 -1.75 28.32 -11.17
C HIS A 136 -1.41 29.36 -10.09
N ARG A 137 -0.53 29.04 -9.14
CA ARG A 137 -0.13 29.97 -8.07
C ARG A 137 1.04 30.89 -8.47
N ARG A 138 1.62 30.70 -9.65
CA ARG A 138 2.72 31.49 -10.21
C ARG A 138 2.32 32.36 -11.41
N SER A 139 1.05 32.32 -11.82
CA SER A 139 0.42 33.22 -12.79
C SER A 139 -0.33 34.33 -12.06
#